data_AF-A0A139TPA1-F1
#
_entry.id   AF-A0A139TPA1-F1
#
_cell.length_a   1.000
_cell.length_b   1.000
_cell.length_c   1.000
_cell.angle_alpha   90.00
_cell.angle_beta   90.00
_cell.angle_gamma   90.00
#
_symmetry.space_group_name_H-M   'P 1'
#
loop_
_entity.id
_entity.type
_entity.pdbx_description
1 polymer ?
#
loop_
_entity_poly.entity_id
_entity_poly.type
_entity_poly.pdbx_seq_one_letter_code
_entity_poly.pdbx_strand_id
1 'polypeptide(L)'
;MFYSITTLPRLLAAAVILAAPLQAALPAYHAVKDEAKTVNKYMIVVWAGTDWSPKSREVTRAAEHLSKSSAEPVLWCVQDEREEMTEEEKKLPKPPGAVWNIPAIQVVSPDGHTVFLSEGVSRDTLPAVVKQAVEAVKQQNKADALWEKAAAASGANAAALYGEGLQQLPPYAARERKDILEKIRKADPEDTRGMHFKYTFNHLPYIEKVQRMVNDSAKDGGRKDYKAAHAYVDKQLKIPGMTPLQKQQVMAARFWLYRTEGKKDLALKTLTDIARISPKTLMGVGAQSYYRYLTEPVTLKEPRITGYYLRPEMTPTRVNIANMLNGPGNYKITFKMNSGGCSIRNPRFMRGTRVVSELPRDQQDKNGREFTLRLSGSEKPDLVFDCQGHGWFDVDCDIIVTKE
;
A
#
# COMPACT_ATOMS: atom_id res chain seq x y z
N MET A 1 54.97 70.84 16.20
CA MET A 1 53.83 71.16 15.31
C MET A 1 53.25 69.83 14.82
N PHE A 2 52.17 69.41 15.48
CA PHE A 2 50.99 68.67 15.00
C PHE A 2 51.01 67.53 13.94
N TYR A 3 50.27 66.47 14.33
CA TYR A 3 49.54 65.40 13.62
C TYR A 3 50.34 64.22 13.01
N SER A 4 50.29 62.99 13.57
CA SER A 4 49.19 61.99 13.69
C SER A 4 49.09 61.15 12.39
N ILE A 5 49.03 59.81 12.39
CA ILE A 5 47.91 58.94 12.81
C ILE A 5 48.39 57.46 12.72
N THR A 6 48.24 56.73 13.84
CA THR A 6 47.81 55.31 14.07
C THR A 6 48.32 54.16 13.16
N THR A 7 48.57 52.93 13.64
CA THR A 7 47.91 52.19 14.74
C THR A 7 48.79 51.05 15.28
N LEU A 8 48.64 50.82 16.59
CA LEU A 8 49.33 49.87 17.45
C LEU A 8 49.08 48.36 17.15
N PRO A 9 49.94 47.47 17.67
CA PRO A 9 49.88 46.02 17.52
C PRO A 9 49.14 45.30 18.68
N ARG A 10 48.81 44.03 18.40
CA ARG A 10 48.73 42.87 19.31
C ARG A 10 48.88 43.14 20.81
N LEU A 11 47.84 42.81 21.58
CA LEU A 11 48.00 42.39 22.97
C LEU A 11 46.95 41.34 23.36
N LEU A 12 47.48 40.31 24.01
CA LEU A 12 46.83 39.16 24.64
C LEU A 12 45.51 39.50 25.35
N ALA A 13 44.49 38.67 25.14
CA ALA A 13 43.48 38.41 26.16
C ALA A 13 43.56 36.92 26.53
N ALA A 14 43.87 36.71 27.81
CA ALA A 14 44.16 35.43 28.43
C ALA A 14 42.92 34.52 28.54
N ALA A 15 43.21 33.23 28.65
CA ALA A 15 42.28 32.12 28.76
C ALA A 15 41.28 32.25 29.93
N VAL A 16 40.01 32.01 29.63
CA VAL A 16 39.03 31.50 30.61
C VAL A 16 38.91 30.00 30.36
N ILE A 17 39.65 29.22 31.15
CA ILE A 17 39.40 27.79 31.30
C ILE A 17 38.20 27.66 32.24
N LEU A 18 37.01 27.51 31.67
CA LEU A 18 35.87 26.96 32.41
C LEU A 18 36.00 25.44 32.36
N ALA A 19 36.51 24.87 33.45
CA ALA A 19 36.42 23.45 33.74
C ALA A 19 34.95 23.08 34.03
N ALA A 20 34.22 22.68 32.99
CA ALA A 20 33.17 21.68 33.13
C ALA A 20 33.73 20.38 32.52
N PRO A 21 33.44 19.19 33.07
CA PRO A 21 33.66 17.98 32.30
C PRO A 21 32.74 18.10 31.08
N LEU A 22 33.29 18.41 29.90
CA LEU A 22 32.57 18.28 28.64
C LEU A 22 32.28 16.78 28.48
N GLN A 23 31.17 16.35 29.04
CA GLN A 23 30.50 15.13 28.63
C GLN A 23 30.07 15.43 27.20
N ALA A 24 30.97 15.16 26.24
CA ALA A 24 30.81 15.60 24.87
C ALA A 24 29.49 15.05 24.32
N ALA A 25 28.50 15.94 24.28
CA ALA A 25 27.20 15.68 23.71
C ALA A 25 27.36 15.50 22.20
N LEU A 26 26.51 14.70 21.58
CA LEU A 26 26.47 14.65 20.12
C LEU A 26 26.24 16.06 19.58
N PRO A 27 27.01 16.51 18.58
CA PRO A 27 26.77 17.80 17.93
C PRO A 27 25.40 17.80 17.24
N ALA A 28 24.77 18.97 17.15
CA ALA A 28 23.50 19.10 16.45
C ALA A 28 23.66 18.88 14.94
N TYR A 29 22.67 18.26 14.28
CA TYR A 29 22.72 17.95 12.85
C TYR A 29 23.09 19.14 11.97
N HIS A 30 22.45 20.29 12.21
CA HIS A 30 22.68 21.51 11.41
C HIS A 30 24.13 22.02 11.50
N ALA A 31 24.86 21.69 12.58
CA ALA A 31 26.25 22.07 12.76
C ALA A 31 27.23 21.10 12.05
N VAL A 32 26.80 19.88 11.75
CA VAL A 32 27.66 18.83 11.16
C VAL A 32 27.42 18.65 9.66
N LYS A 33 26.23 18.98 9.15
CA LYS A 33 25.83 18.67 7.76
C LYS A 33 26.81 19.21 6.70
N ASP A 34 27.37 20.41 6.91
CA ASP A 34 28.26 21.04 5.93
C ASP A 34 29.69 20.47 6.03
N GLU A 35 30.12 20.08 7.23
CA GLU A 35 31.34 19.30 7.42
C GLU A 35 31.21 17.95 6.73
N ALA A 36 30.13 17.21 6.99
CA ALA A 36 29.85 15.90 6.41
C ALA A 36 29.97 15.90 4.88
N LYS A 37 29.43 16.93 4.23
CA LYS A 37 29.58 17.16 2.79
C LYS A 37 31.03 17.44 2.38
N THR A 38 31.73 18.30 3.13
CA THR A 38 33.11 18.70 2.85
C THR A 38 34.09 17.52 2.97
N VAL A 39 33.94 16.70 4.01
CA VAL A 39 34.78 15.52 4.25
C VAL A 39 34.24 14.25 3.58
N ASN A 40 33.15 14.37 2.82
CA ASN A 40 32.45 13.28 2.14
C ASN A 40 32.15 12.07 3.05
N LYS A 41 31.59 12.32 4.23
CA LYS A 41 31.21 11.29 5.20
C LYS A 41 29.71 11.24 5.45
N TYR A 42 29.21 10.02 5.62
CA TYR A 42 27.84 9.78 6.07
C TYR A 42 27.64 10.26 7.50
N MET A 43 26.40 10.60 7.85
CA MET A 43 26.00 10.95 9.20
C MET A 43 25.05 9.90 9.77
N ILE A 44 25.31 9.45 10.99
CA ILE A 44 24.32 8.78 11.84
C ILE A 44 23.66 9.87 12.70
N VAL A 45 22.38 10.10 12.44
CA VAL A 45 21.57 11.08 13.15
C VAL A 45 20.69 10.38 14.17
N VAL A 46 20.82 10.76 15.43
CA VAL A 46 19.88 10.40 16.49
C VAL A 46 18.75 11.42 16.48
N TRP A 47 17.54 10.99 16.11
CA TRP A 47 16.35 11.79 16.30
C TRP A 47 15.85 11.60 17.73
N ALA A 48 15.72 12.69 18.47
CA ALA A 48 15.40 12.70 19.89
C ALA A 48 14.36 13.76 20.22
N GLY A 49 13.78 13.63 21.41
CA GLY A 49 12.93 14.65 22.05
C GLY A 49 13.23 14.58 23.54
N THR A 50 14.39 15.11 23.93
CA THR A 50 15.04 14.79 25.21
C THR A 50 14.34 15.41 26.43
N ASP A 51 13.54 16.44 26.24
CA ASP A 51 12.74 17.11 27.27
C ASP A 51 11.47 16.33 27.61
N TRP A 52 10.75 15.82 26.61
CA TRP A 52 9.46 15.13 26.80
C TRP A 52 9.54 13.59 26.76
N SER A 53 10.61 13.00 26.23
CA SER A 53 10.77 11.54 26.15
C SER A 53 11.96 11.04 26.98
N PRO A 54 11.72 10.33 28.11
CA PRO A 54 12.76 9.66 28.86
C PRO A 54 13.57 8.66 28.02
N LYS A 55 12.90 7.95 27.11
CA LYS A 55 13.54 7.01 26.17
C LYS A 55 14.53 7.71 25.24
N SER A 56 14.20 8.92 24.78
CA SER A 56 15.11 9.73 23.96
C SER A 56 16.38 10.07 24.71
N ARG A 57 16.30 10.45 25.99
CA ARG A 57 17.50 10.70 26.82
C ARG A 57 18.39 9.47 26.93
N GLU A 58 17.80 8.31 27.16
CA GLU A 58 18.55 7.05 27.27
C GLU A 58 19.24 6.67 25.96
N VAL A 59 18.53 6.77 24.84
CA VAL A 59 19.06 6.47 23.51
C VAL A 59 20.16 7.44 23.11
N THR A 60 19.99 8.75 23.32
CA THR A 60 21.01 9.75 23.00
C THR A 60 22.29 9.51 23.79
N ARG A 61 22.21 9.26 25.10
CA ARG A 61 23.38 8.92 25.93
C ARG A 61 24.06 7.63 25.46
N ALA A 62 23.29 6.59 25.14
CA ALA A 62 23.84 5.35 24.63
C ALA A 62 24.54 5.55 23.26
N ALA A 63 23.98 6.40 22.39
CA ALA A 63 24.58 6.76 21.11
C ALA A 63 25.87 7.58 21.28
N GLU A 64 25.93 8.50 22.23
CA GLU A 64 27.16 9.23 22.61
C GLU A 64 28.29 8.29 23.08
N HIS A 65 27.93 7.23 23.80
CA HIS A 65 28.91 6.21 24.19
C HIS A 65 29.37 5.38 22.99
N LEU A 66 28.45 4.97 22.13
CA LEU A 66 28.77 4.18 20.94
C LEU A 66 29.62 4.97 19.93
N SER A 67 29.33 6.25 19.72
CA SER A 67 30.05 7.10 18.77
C SER A 67 31.55 7.18 19.07
N LYS A 68 31.94 7.20 20.36
CA LYS A 68 33.33 7.21 20.82
C LYS A 68 34.10 5.93 20.48
N SER A 69 33.38 4.81 20.34
CA SER A 69 33.93 3.49 20.01
C SER A 69 33.76 3.10 18.55
N SER A 70 33.11 3.96 17.74
CA SER A 70 32.81 3.67 16.34
C SER A 70 34.07 3.74 15.49
N ALA A 71 34.55 2.59 15.01
CA ALA A 71 35.65 2.52 14.05
C ALA A 71 35.22 2.87 12.61
N GLU A 72 33.91 2.93 12.35
CA GLU A 72 33.35 3.20 11.02
C GLU A 72 33.41 4.71 10.70
N PRO A 73 33.73 5.10 9.45
CA PRO A 73 33.99 6.50 9.05
C PRO A 73 32.71 7.32 8.87
N VAL A 74 31.86 7.35 9.89
CA VAL A 74 30.61 8.13 9.94
C VAL A 74 30.72 9.24 10.98
N LEU A 75 30.05 10.36 10.72
CA LEU A 75 29.87 11.42 11.70
C LEU A 75 28.62 11.14 12.52
N TRP A 76 28.68 11.36 13.82
CA TRP A 76 27.53 11.20 14.71
C TRP A 76 26.97 12.56 15.09
N CYS A 77 25.65 12.70 15.03
CA CYS A 77 24.97 13.94 15.41
C CYS A 77 23.56 13.66 15.95
N VAL A 78 22.92 14.69 16.49
CA VAL A 78 21.58 14.64 17.06
C VAL A 78 20.67 15.67 16.40
N GLN A 79 19.42 15.28 16.13
CA GLN A 79 18.31 16.17 15.83
C GLN A 79 17.31 16.06 16.99
N ASP A 80 17.33 17.05 17.89
CA ASP A 80 16.50 17.06 19.09
C ASP A 80 15.26 17.94 18.90
N GLU A 81 14.11 17.30 18.71
CA GLU A 81 12.79 17.89 18.55
C GLU A 81 12.14 18.09 19.93
N ARG A 82 12.55 19.17 20.59
CA ARG A 82 12.02 19.58 21.91
C ARG A 82 10.59 20.13 21.79
N GLU A 83 9.80 20.03 22.86
CA GLU A 83 8.46 20.65 22.94
C GLU A 83 8.59 22.17 22.87
N GLU A 84 9.55 22.72 23.61
CA GLU A 84 9.84 24.15 23.63
C GLU A 84 11.07 24.45 22.76
N MET A 85 10.82 24.74 21.49
CA MET A 85 11.82 25.29 20.57
C MET A 85 11.51 26.74 20.25
N THR A 86 12.54 27.58 20.25
CA THR A 86 12.46 28.95 19.76
C THR A 86 12.16 28.98 18.27
N GLU A 87 11.60 30.08 17.77
CA GLU A 87 11.30 30.24 16.34
C GLU A 87 12.57 30.17 15.46
N GLU A 88 13.73 30.55 15.99
CA GLU A 88 15.00 30.42 15.26
C GLU A 88 15.47 28.97 15.20
N GLU A 89 15.29 28.20 16.27
CA GLU A 89 15.63 26.77 16.27
C GLU A 89 14.74 25.96 15.31
N LYS A 90 13.46 26.34 15.16
CA LYS A 90 12.55 25.70 14.20
C LYS A 90 12.93 25.94 12.74
N LYS A 91 13.63 27.04 12.44
CA LYS A 91 14.12 27.37 11.09
C LYS A 91 15.41 26.63 10.73
N LEU A 92 16.08 26.00 11.71
CA LEU A 92 17.32 25.29 11.45
C LEU A 92 17.08 24.12 10.48
N PRO A 93 18.03 23.85 9.57
CA PRO A 93 17.92 22.74 8.64
C PRO A 93 17.75 21.41 9.37
N LYS A 94 16.71 20.66 8.99
CA LYS A 94 16.45 19.32 9.51
C LYS A 94 17.04 18.24 8.59
N PRO A 95 17.30 17.04 9.11
CA PRO A 95 17.63 15.90 8.26
C PRO A 95 16.47 15.58 7.29
N PRO A 96 16.76 14.96 6.13
CA PRO A 96 15.78 14.70 5.09
C PRO A 96 14.71 13.69 5.52
N GLY A 97 13.51 13.81 4.94
CA GLY A 97 12.40 12.88 5.18
C GLY A 97 11.61 13.16 6.45
N ALA A 98 10.45 12.51 6.57
CA ALA A 98 9.61 12.59 7.76
C ALA A 98 9.95 11.46 8.73
N VAL A 99 10.14 11.83 10.01
CA VAL A 99 10.27 10.90 11.13
C VAL A 99 9.07 11.09 12.03
N TRP A 100 8.32 10.02 12.25
CA TRP A 100 7.07 9.97 12.99
C TRP A 100 7.23 9.42 14.40
N ASN A 101 8.16 8.47 14.62
CA ASN A 101 8.35 7.85 15.94
C ASN A 101 9.79 8.01 16.44
N ILE A 102 9.99 8.94 17.36
CA ILE A 102 11.26 9.12 18.05
C ILE A 102 11.26 8.39 19.42
N PRO A 103 12.41 7.85 19.89
CA PRO A 103 13.76 8.00 19.34
C PRO A 103 13.93 7.22 18.03
N ALA A 104 14.70 7.77 17.08
CA ALA A 104 15.00 7.10 15.82
C ALA A 104 16.47 7.21 15.46
N ILE A 105 16.95 6.28 14.64
CA ILE A 105 18.28 6.32 14.03
C ILE A 105 18.11 6.48 12.52
N GLN A 106 18.71 7.52 11.98
CA GLN A 106 18.74 7.78 10.55
C GLN A 106 20.18 7.82 10.04
N VAL A 107 20.41 7.32 8.84
CA VAL A 107 21.65 7.58 8.10
C VAL A 107 21.37 8.55 6.98
N VAL A 108 22.18 9.60 6.91
CA VAL A 108 22.11 10.64 5.89
C VAL A 108 23.43 10.64 5.11
N SER A 109 23.35 10.63 3.78
CA SER A 109 24.51 10.71 2.90
C SER A 109 25.12 12.12 2.88
N PRO A 110 26.38 12.28 2.44
CA PRO A 110 27.04 13.59 2.35
C PRO A 110 26.29 14.62 1.49
N ASP A 111 25.53 14.16 0.51
CA ASP A 111 24.68 14.96 -0.38
C ASP A 111 23.25 15.18 0.15
N GLY A 112 22.94 14.69 1.35
CA GLY A 112 21.70 14.99 2.06
C GLY A 112 20.52 14.08 1.71
N HIS A 113 20.76 12.83 1.31
CA HIS A 113 19.73 11.83 1.08
C HIS A 113 19.61 10.85 2.25
N THR A 114 18.39 10.37 2.51
CA THR A 114 18.18 9.29 3.47
C THR A 114 18.69 7.96 2.91
N VAL A 115 19.59 7.32 3.64
CA VAL A 115 20.14 5.99 3.32
C VAL A 115 19.45 4.91 4.17
N PHE A 116 19.20 5.22 5.45
CA PHE A 116 18.61 4.31 6.42
C PHE A 116 17.71 5.08 7.39
N LEU A 117 16.65 4.45 7.86
CA LEU A 117 15.78 4.97 8.92
C LEU A 117 15.22 3.78 9.72
N SER A 118 15.37 3.86 11.04
CA SER A 118 14.69 2.98 11.99
C SER A 118 14.06 3.84 13.07
N GLU A 119 12.75 3.75 13.18
CA GLU A 119 11.95 4.52 14.15
C GLU A 119 11.61 3.67 15.38
N GLY A 120 11.30 4.32 16.51
CA GLY A 120 10.93 3.64 17.75
C GLY A 120 12.08 2.86 18.39
N VAL A 121 13.31 3.34 18.24
CA VAL A 121 14.52 2.73 18.78
C VAL A 121 14.56 2.87 20.30
N SER A 122 14.91 1.78 20.98
CA SER A 122 15.22 1.77 22.41
C SER A 122 16.71 1.55 22.66
N ARG A 123 17.16 1.81 23.89
CA ARG A 123 18.54 1.55 24.33
C ARG A 123 19.01 0.13 24.01
N ASP A 124 18.15 -0.86 24.22
CA ASP A 124 18.50 -2.28 24.01
C ASP A 124 18.62 -2.64 22.52
N THR A 125 17.78 -2.02 21.68
CA THR A 125 17.80 -2.26 20.23
C THR A 125 18.88 -1.45 19.50
N LEU A 126 19.37 -0.36 20.11
CA LEU A 126 20.28 0.59 19.48
C LEU A 126 21.52 -0.06 18.85
N PRO A 127 22.26 -0.97 19.52
CA PRO A 127 23.45 -1.59 18.90
C PRO A 127 23.13 -2.37 17.62
N ALA A 128 22.00 -3.09 17.60
CA ALA A 128 21.56 -3.84 16.42
C ALA A 128 21.14 -2.89 15.28
N VAL A 129 20.42 -1.82 15.61
CA VAL A 129 20.00 -0.79 14.65
C VAL A 129 21.21 -0.07 14.06
N VAL A 130 22.21 0.29 14.88
CA VAL A 130 23.45 0.93 14.40
C VAL A 130 24.22 -0.01 13.46
N LYS A 131 24.26 -1.32 13.75
CA LYS A 131 24.85 -2.29 12.83
C LYS A 131 24.14 -2.31 11.47
N GLN A 132 22.81 -2.23 11.46
CA GLN A 132 22.04 -2.14 10.21
C GLN A 132 22.28 -0.81 9.48
N ALA A 133 22.38 0.29 10.22
CA ALA A 133 22.72 1.61 9.68
C ALA A 133 24.08 1.60 8.97
N VAL A 134 25.11 1.01 9.58
CA VAL A 134 26.43 0.86 8.98
C VAL A 134 26.39 -0.07 7.76
N GLU A 135 25.63 -1.16 7.80
CA GLU A 135 25.45 -2.02 6.62
C GLU A 135 24.77 -1.26 5.48
N ALA A 136 23.78 -0.42 5.76
CA ALA A 136 23.13 0.42 4.76
C ALA A 136 24.11 1.41 4.10
N VAL A 137 25.09 1.96 4.84
CA VAL A 137 26.19 2.75 4.27
C VAL A 137 27.01 1.91 3.27
N LYS A 138 27.33 0.66 3.61
CA LYS A 138 28.07 -0.25 2.70
C LYS A 138 27.27 -0.53 1.44
N GLN A 139 25.96 -0.69 1.54
CA GLN A 139 25.08 -0.89 0.38
C GLN A 139 24.94 0.38 -0.45
N GLN A 140 24.87 1.56 0.17
CA GLN A 140 24.88 2.85 -0.53
C GLN A 140 26.19 3.03 -1.33
N ASN A 141 27.35 2.72 -0.76
CA ASN A 141 28.62 2.79 -1.49
C ASN A 141 28.65 1.84 -2.71
N LYS A 142 28.01 0.67 -2.64
CA LYS A 142 27.84 -0.21 -3.80
C LYS A 142 26.92 0.42 -4.86
N ALA A 143 25.86 1.11 -4.42
CA ALA A 143 24.97 1.85 -5.31
C ALA A 143 25.73 2.98 -6.03
N ASP A 144 26.54 3.74 -5.29
CA ASP A 144 27.33 4.85 -5.84
C ASP A 144 28.30 4.35 -6.92
N ALA A 145 29.02 3.25 -6.66
CA ALA A 145 29.90 2.63 -7.64
C ALA A 145 29.16 2.17 -8.92
N LEU A 146 27.90 1.72 -8.79
CA LEU A 146 27.05 1.39 -9.95
C LEU A 146 26.61 2.64 -10.69
N TRP A 147 26.31 3.73 -9.99
CA TRP A 147 25.89 4.99 -10.58
C TRP A 147 27.03 5.75 -11.27
N GLU A 148 28.25 5.63 -10.79
CA GLU A 148 29.45 6.09 -11.49
C GLU A 148 29.63 5.35 -12.82
N LYS A 149 29.52 4.02 -12.81
CA LYS A 149 29.53 3.21 -14.04
C LYS A 149 28.38 3.58 -14.97
N ALA A 150 27.20 3.85 -14.43
CA ALA A 150 26.04 4.28 -15.20
C ALA A 150 26.25 5.63 -15.88
N ALA A 151 26.93 6.58 -15.20
CA ALA A 151 27.25 7.90 -15.75
C ALA A 151 28.22 7.83 -16.94
N ALA A 152 29.06 6.79 -17.01
CA ALA A 152 29.93 6.50 -18.14
C ALA A 152 29.27 5.66 -19.25
N ALA A 153 28.06 5.14 -19.01
CA ALA A 153 27.30 4.33 -19.95
C ALA A 153 26.23 5.17 -20.69
N SER A 154 25.52 4.54 -21.63
CA SER A 154 24.43 5.19 -22.37
C SER A 154 23.22 4.27 -22.58
N GLY A 155 22.08 4.90 -22.89
CA GLY A 155 20.84 4.20 -23.24
C GLY A 155 20.33 3.25 -22.14
N ALA A 156 19.68 2.18 -22.57
CA ALA A 156 19.11 1.15 -21.70
C ALA A 156 20.12 0.51 -20.73
N ASN A 157 21.42 0.48 -21.08
CA ASN A 157 22.46 -0.06 -20.19
C ASN A 157 22.75 0.90 -19.02
N ALA A 158 22.79 2.21 -19.26
CA ALA A 158 22.89 3.20 -18.18
C ALA A 158 21.67 3.12 -17.25
N ALA A 159 20.46 3.02 -17.82
CA ALA A 159 19.23 2.85 -17.03
C ALA A 159 19.26 1.58 -16.16
N ALA A 160 19.77 0.46 -16.69
CA ALA A 160 19.94 -0.77 -15.93
C ALA A 160 20.89 -0.60 -14.74
N LEU A 161 22.06 0.00 -14.94
CA LEU A 161 23.04 0.23 -13.87
C LEU A 161 22.52 1.19 -12.79
N TYR A 162 21.84 2.27 -13.17
CA TYR A 162 21.16 3.14 -12.21
C TYR A 162 20.11 2.38 -11.39
N GLY A 163 19.30 1.55 -12.07
CA GLY A 163 18.30 0.71 -11.45
C GLY A 163 18.90 -0.35 -10.51
N GLU A 164 20.01 -0.98 -10.88
CA GLU A 164 20.74 -1.92 -10.02
C GLU A 164 21.30 -1.26 -8.76
N GLY A 165 21.77 -0.01 -8.87
CA GLY A 165 22.17 0.78 -7.70
C GLY A 165 20.99 1.06 -6.77
N LEU A 166 19.81 1.39 -7.31
CA LEU A 166 18.58 1.54 -6.50
C LEU A 166 18.16 0.23 -5.81
N GLN A 167 18.55 -0.95 -6.32
CA GLN A 167 18.26 -2.24 -5.67
C GLN A 167 19.11 -2.49 -4.42
N GLN A 168 20.24 -1.80 -4.27
CA GLN A 168 21.05 -1.90 -3.06
C GLN A 168 20.43 -1.16 -1.88
N LEU A 169 19.50 -0.23 -2.14
CA LEU A 169 18.89 0.60 -1.10
C LEU A 169 17.61 -0.01 -0.54
N PRO A 170 17.23 0.32 0.69
CA PRO A 170 15.89 0.04 1.19
C PRO A 170 14.79 0.59 0.26
N PRO A 171 13.66 -0.10 0.07
CA PRO A 171 12.63 0.31 -0.89
C PRO A 171 12.09 1.73 -0.70
N TYR A 172 12.02 2.23 0.53
CA TYR A 172 11.60 3.61 0.80
C TYR A 172 12.66 4.61 0.31
N ALA A 173 13.94 4.38 0.58
CA ALA A 173 15.04 5.26 0.17
C ALA A 173 15.20 5.28 -1.36
N ALA A 174 15.12 4.10 -2.01
CA ALA A 174 15.20 3.99 -3.46
C ALA A 174 14.14 4.84 -4.19
N ARG A 175 12.92 4.93 -3.64
CA ARG A 175 11.83 5.71 -4.24
C ARG A 175 11.99 7.22 -4.09
N GLU A 176 12.75 7.67 -3.09
CA GLU A 176 13.02 9.08 -2.85
C GLU A 176 14.19 9.64 -3.68
N ARG A 177 14.98 8.78 -4.32
CA ARG A 177 16.07 9.18 -5.24
C ARG A 177 15.56 9.67 -6.59
N LYS A 178 14.80 10.78 -6.58
CA LYS A 178 14.22 11.41 -7.79
C LYS A 178 15.31 11.81 -8.80
N ASP A 179 16.48 12.19 -8.30
CA ASP A 179 17.66 12.51 -9.10
C ASP A 179 18.13 11.30 -9.93
N ILE A 180 18.13 10.09 -9.36
CA ILE A 180 18.50 8.86 -10.06
C ILE A 180 17.35 8.38 -10.96
N LEU A 181 16.10 8.46 -10.49
CA LEU A 181 14.93 8.09 -11.30
C LEU A 181 14.82 8.93 -12.57
N GLU A 182 15.14 10.22 -12.50
CA GLU A 182 15.18 11.09 -13.68
C GLU A 182 16.31 10.71 -14.65
N LYS A 183 17.48 10.27 -14.13
CA LYS A 183 18.56 9.74 -14.98
C LYS A 183 18.14 8.45 -15.68
N ILE A 184 17.45 7.53 -14.98
CA ILE A 184 16.88 6.32 -15.58
C ILE A 184 15.90 6.69 -16.69
N ARG A 185 14.96 7.61 -16.42
CA ARG A 185 13.94 8.05 -17.39
C ARG A 185 14.57 8.64 -18.66
N LYS A 186 15.62 9.45 -18.51
CA LYS A 186 16.33 10.04 -19.66
C LYS A 186 17.11 9.00 -20.45
N ALA A 187 17.71 8.03 -19.77
CA ALA A 187 18.51 6.98 -20.40
C ALA A 187 17.66 5.91 -21.13
N ASP A 188 16.45 5.62 -20.64
CA ASP A 188 15.52 4.65 -21.23
C ASP A 188 14.07 5.18 -21.21
N PRO A 189 13.70 6.12 -22.10
CA PRO A 189 12.39 6.79 -22.07
C PRO A 189 11.18 5.87 -22.26
N GLU A 190 11.35 4.78 -23.02
CA GLU A 190 10.30 3.77 -23.22
C GLU A 190 10.33 2.66 -22.15
N ASP A 191 11.23 2.79 -21.16
CA ASP A 191 11.41 1.86 -20.05
C ASP A 191 11.54 0.40 -20.49
N THR A 192 12.32 0.18 -21.54
CA THR A 192 12.58 -1.14 -22.13
C THR A 192 13.19 -2.13 -21.14
N ARG A 193 13.87 -1.65 -20.10
CA ARG A 193 14.38 -2.45 -18.98
C ARG A 193 13.48 -2.48 -17.75
N GLY A 194 12.42 -1.67 -17.72
CA GLY A 194 11.45 -1.61 -16.63
C GLY A 194 11.96 -1.00 -15.33
N MET A 195 13.12 -0.36 -15.36
CA MET A 195 13.74 0.23 -14.17
C MET A 195 12.98 1.46 -13.71
N HIS A 196 12.47 2.29 -14.61
CA HIS A 196 11.72 3.47 -14.22
C HIS A 196 10.37 3.09 -13.59
N PHE A 197 9.61 2.21 -14.23
CA PHE A 197 8.31 1.73 -13.76
C PHE A 197 8.43 1.02 -12.40
N LYS A 198 9.45 0.17 -12.22
CA LYS A 198 9.67 -0.57 -10.96
C LYS A 198 9.68 0.33 -9.72
N TYR A 199 10.25 1.53 -9.82
CA TYR A 199 10.38 2.44 -8.68
C TYR A 199 9.32 3.55 -8.63
N THR A 200 8.74 3.92 -9.77
CA THR A 200 7.74 5.00 -9.84
C THR A 200 6.30 4.50 -9.82
N PHE A 201 6.07 3.21 -10.02
CA PHE A 201 4.73 2.64 -10.03
C PHE A 201 4.04 2.79 -8.67
N ASN A 202 2.88 3.46 -8.70
CA ASN A 202 1.94 3.54 -7.59
C ASN A 202 0.58 3.01 -8.06
N HIS A 203 0.07 2.02 -7.34
CA HIS A 203 -1.14 1.30 -7.71
C HIS A 203 -2.39 2.19 -7.77
N LEU A 204 -2.60 3.07 -6.78
CA LEU A 204 -3.83 3.86 -6.69
C LEU A 204 -3.94 4.90 -7.82
N PRO A 205 -2.93 5.75 -8.07
CA PRO A 205 -2.96 6.65 -9.23
C PRO A 205 -3.02 5.89 -10.56
N TYR A 206 -2.42 4.69 -10.63
CA TYR A 206 -2.46 3.87 -11.82
C TYR A 206 -3.88 3.40 -12.16
N ILE A 207 -4.59 2.81 -11.18
CA ILE A 207 -5.97 2.34 -11.42
C ILE A 207 -6.90 3.53 -11.68
N GLU A 208 -6.74 4.64 -10.96
CA GLU A 208 -7.50 5.88 -11.19
C GLU A 208 -7.31 6.39 -12.63
N LYS A 209 -6.07 6.41 -13.14
CA LYS A 209 -5.79 6.79 -14.52
C LYS A 209 -6.53 5.89 -15.52
N VAL A 210 -6.50 4.57 -15.32
CA VAL A 210 -7.22 3.62 -16.19
C VAL A 210 -8.74 3.89 -16.15
N GLN A 211 -9.28 4.14 -14.97
CA GLN A 211 -10.70 4.48 -14.80
C GLN A 211 -11.07 5.78 -15.50
N ARG A 212 -10.23 6.81 -15.37
CA ARG A 212 -10.40 8.09 -16.04
C ARG A 212 -10.32 7.99 -17.56
N MET A 213 -9.41 7.17 -18.11
CA MET A 213 -9.38 6.93 -19.56
C MET A 213 -10.73 6.44 -20.11
N VAL A 214 -11.43 5.58 -19.36
CA VAL A 214 -12.76 5.10 -19.71
C VAL A 214 -13.82 6.17 -19.46
N ASN A 215 -13.86 6.76 -18.27
CA ASN A 215 -14.95 7.66 -17.87
C ASN A 215 -14.88 9.03 -18.56
N ASP A 216 -13.68 9.59 -18.74
CA ASP A 216 -13.50 10.89 -19.38
C ASP A 216 -13.83 10.83 -20.88
N SER A 217 -13.63 9.68 -21.54
CA SER A 217 -14.03 9.50 -22.95
C SER A 217 -15.55 9.50 -23.18
N ALA A 218 -16.33 9.27 -22.12
CA ALA A 218 -17.79 9.29 -22.17
C ALA A 218 -18.40 10.63 -21.75
N LYS A 219 -17.57 11.63 -21.43
CA LYS A 219 -18.04 13.00 -21.17
C LYS A 219 -18.69 13.58 -22.44
N ASP A 220 -19.59 14.52 -22.24
CA ASP A 220 -20.28 15.26 -23.31
C ASP A 220 -21.04 14.37 -24.31
N GLY A 221 -21.57 13.23 -23.82
CA GLY A 221 -22.32 12.27 -24.64
C GLY A 221 -21.43 11.31 -25.46
N GLY A 222 -20.12 11.31 -25.22
CA GLY A 222 -19.18 10.36 -25.82
C GLY A 222 -19.43 8.91 -25.42
N ARG A 223 -18.73 7.98 -26.09
CA ARG A 223 -18.75 6.55 -25.75
C ARG A 223 -17.52 6.18 -24.95
N LYS A 224 -17.69 5.30 -23.96
CA LYS A 224 -16.57 4.74 -23.18
C LYS A 224 -15.57 4.03 -24.10
N ASP A 225 -14.32 4.50 -24.11
CA ASP A 225 -13.21 3.91 -24.85
C ASP A 225 -12.45 2.88 -24.00
N TYR A 226 -13.00 1.68 -23.97
CA TYR A 226 -12.34 0.53 -23.35
C TYR A 226 -11.14 0.02 -24.14
N LYS A 227 -11.08 0.27 -25.46
CA LYS A 227 -10.00 -0.21 -26.33
C LYS A 227 -8.69 0.46 -25.99
N ALA A 228 -8.68 1.78 -25.83
CA ALA A 228 -7.50 2.54 -25.43
C ALA A 228 -7.04 2.15 -24.01
N ALA A 229 -7.98 1.97 -23.07
CA ALA A 229 -7.65 1.55 -21.71
C ALA A 229 -7.02 0.15 -21.66
N HIS A 230 -7.55 -0.81 -22.42
CA HIS A 230 -6.92 -2.13 -22.58
C HIS A 230 -5.53 -2.04 -23.19
N ALA A 231 -5.36 -1.29 -24.28
CA ALA A 231 -4.06 -1.11 -24.93
C ALA A 231 -3.02 -0.50 -23.97
N TYR A 232 -3.42 0.45 -23.12
CA TYR A 232 -2.56 1.02 -22.10
C TYR A 232 -2.13 -0.02 -21.06
N VAL A 233 -3.06 -0.82 -20.52
CA VAL A 233 -2.74 -1.90 -19.58
C VAL A 233 -1.83 -2.96 -20.22
N ASP A 234 -2.08 -3.29 -21.49
CA ASP A 234 -1.26 -4.23 -22.25
C ASP A 234 0.15 -3.70 -22.49
N LYS A 235 0.31 -2.40 -22.78
CA LYS A 235 1.64 -1.76 -22.86
C LYS A 235 2.37 -1.91 -21.53
N GLN A 236 1.71 -1.62 -20.40
CA GLN A 236 2.35 -1.73 -19.09
C GLN A 236 2.77 -3.18 -18.81
N LEU A 237 1.91 -4.17 -19.02
CA LEU A 237 2.22 -5.58 -18.74
C LEU A 237 3.38 -6.16 -19.54
N LYS A 238 3.82 -5.48 -20.61
CA LYS A 238 5.02 -5.83 -21.39
C LYS A 238 6.32 -5.29 -20.78
N ILE A 239 6.25 -4.34 -19.85
CA ILE A 239 7.43 -3.80 -19.18
C ILE A 239 8.07 -4.90 -18.33
N PRO A 240 9.36 -5.21 -18.54
CA PRO A 240 10.04 -6.25 -17.78
C PRO A 240 10.33 -5.81 -16.33
N GLY A 241 10.80 -6.73 -15.48
CA GLY A 241 11.33 -6.37 -14.16
C GLY A 241 10.28 -6.00 -13.08
N MET A 242 8.98 -6.06 -13.39
CA MET A 242 7.93 -5.91 -12.37
C MET A 242 8.07 -6.98 -11.28
N THR A 243 7.89 -6.58 -10.04
CA THR A 243 7.64 -7.54 -8.95
C THR A 243 6.31 -8.27 -9.17
N PRO A 244 6.13 -9.49 -8.62
CA PRO A 244 4.85 -10.18 -8.68
C PRO A 244 3.66 -9.33 -8.22
N LEU A 245 3.85 -8.57 -7.14
CA LEU A 245 2.82 -7.66 -6.60
C LEU A 245 2.46 -6.55 -7.59
N GLN A 246 3.46 -5.89 -8.21
CA GLN A 246 3.20 -4.85 -9.22
C GLN A 246 2.46 -5.40 -10.43
N LYS A 247 2.84 -6.59 -10.91
CA LYS A 247 2.15 -7.24 -12.03
C LYS A 247 0.70 -7.55 -11.69
N GLN A 248 0.43 -8.04 -10.48
CA GLN A 248 -0.93 -8.25 -9.98
C GLN A 248 -1.73 -6.95 -9.87
N GLN A 249 -1.11 -5.87 -9.41
CA GLN A 249 -1.71 -4.53 -9.32
C GLN A 249 -2.06 -3.95 -10.70
N VAL A 250 -1.24 -4.18 -11.71
CA VAL A 250 -1.57 -3.82 -13.10
C VAL A 250 -2.73 -4.68 -13.63
N MET A 251 -2.71 -5.99 -13.35
CA MET A 251 -3.82 -6.89 -13.74
C MET A 251 -5.14 -6.58 -13.03
N ALA A 252 -5.11 -5.99 -11.83
CA ALA A 252 -6.32 -5.52 -11.16
C ALA A 252 -7.06 -4.42 -11.96
N ALA A 253 -6.32 -3.57 -12.68
CA ALA A 253 -6.93 -2.62 -13.61
C ALA A 253 -7.59 -3.33 -14.80
N ARG A 254 -6.96 -4.40 -15.34
CA ARG A 254 -7.57 -5.25 -16.38
C ARG A 254 -8.86 -5.91 -15.89
N PHE A 255 -8.85 -6.41 -14.65
CA PHE A 255 -10.03 -6.98 -14.02
C PHE A 255 -11.17 -5.95 -13.95
N TRP A 256 -10.87 -4.72 -13.51
CA TRP A 256 -11.84 -3.64 -13.44
C TRP A 256 -12.43 -3.30 -14.82
N LEU A 257 -11.60 -3.26 -15.88
CA LEU A 257 -12.06 -3.04 -17.26
C LEU A 257 -13.07 -4.11 -17.68
N TYR A 258 -12.70 -5.40 -17.62
CA TYR A 258 -13.61 -6.47 -18.01
C TYR A 258 -14.90 -6.50 -17.19
N ARG A 259 -14.82 -6.23 -15.88
CA ARG A 259 -16.00 -6.16 -15.01
C ARG A 259 -16.95 -5.04 -15.44
N THR A 260 -16.42 -3.85 -15.71
CA THR A 260 -17.23 -2.67 -16.09
C THR A 260 -17.75 -2.73 -17.52
N GLU A 261 -17.12 -3.51 -18.39
CA GLU A 261 -17.63 -3.86 -19.73
C GLU A 261 -18.72 -4.94 -19.72
N GLY A 262 -19.00 -5.55 -18.56
CA GLY A 262 -19.92 -6.68 -18.46
C GLY A 262 -19.33 -8.01 -18.99
N LYS A 263 -18.02 -8.08 -19.22
CA LYS A 263 -17.30 -9.28 -19.69
C LYS A 263 -16.93 -10.19 -18.52
N LYS A 264 -17.93 -10.78 -17.87
CA LYS A 264 -17.79 -11.56 -16.63
C LYS A 264 -16.74 -12.67 -16.71
N ASP A 265 -16.75 -13.49 -17.76
CA ASP A 265 -15.82 -14.62 -17.88
C ASP A 265 -14.36 -14.17 -17.95
N LEU A 266 -14.09 -13.07 -18.66
CA LEU A 266 -12.75 -12.48 -18.75
C LEU A 266 -12.32 -11.84 -17.44
N ALA A 267 -13.25 -11.22 -16.71
CA ALA A 267 -13.00 -10.69 -15.37
C ALA A 267 -12.63 -11.83 -14.39
N LEU A 268 -13.43 -12.90 -14.35
CA LEU A 268 -13.17 -14.08 -13.51
C LEU A 268 -11.84 -14.75 -13.87
N LYS A 269 -11.56 -14.95 -15.18
CA LYS A 269 -10.26 -15.44 -15.64
C LYS A 269 -9.12 -14.55 -15.14
N THR A 270 -9.27 -13.23 -15.21
CA THR A 270 -8.24 -12.29 -14.74
C THR A 270 -7.96 -12.44 -13.24
N LEU A 271 -8.98 -12.67 -12.41
CA LEU A 271 -8.76 -12.97 -10.98
C LEU A 271 -7.95 -14.26 -10.78
N THR A 272 -8.23 -15.31 -11.55
CA THR A 272 -7.44 -16.55 -11.49
C THR A 272 -6.00 -16.33 -11.93
N ASP A 273 -5.78 -15.51 -12.97
CA ASP A 273 -4.44 -15.19 -13.47
C ASP A 273 -3.66 -14.33 -12.45
N ILE A 274 -4.32 -13.37 -11.78
CA ILE A 274 -3.75 -12.60 -10.66
C ILE A 274 -3.29 -13.55 -9.55
N ALA A 275 -4.17 -14.46 -9.12
CA ALA A 275 -3.85 -15.43 -8.07
C ALA A 275 -2.67 -16.35 -8.46
N ARG A 276 -2.56 -16.73 -9.74
CA ARG A 276 -1.50 -17.60 -10.26
C ARG A 276 -0.13 -16.93 -10.25
N ILE A 277 -0.03 -15.61 -10.43
CA ILE A 277 1.25 -14.89 -10.39
C ILE A 277 1.95 -15.04 -9.05
N SER A 278 1.20 -14.84 -7.96
CA SER A 278 1.70 -15.08 -6.60
C SER A 278 0.52 -15.21 -5.63
N PRO A 279 0.18 -16.44 -5.17
CA PRO A 279 -1.01 -16.65 -4.36
C PRO A 279 -0.89 -16.11 -2.93
N LYS A 280 0.33 -15.80 -2.47
CA LYS A 280 0.61 -15.38 -1.08
C LYS A 280 0.63 -13.86 -0.89
N THR A 281 0.65 -13.07 -1.95
CA THR A 281 0.54 -11.61 -1.82
C THR A 281 -0.87 -11.23 -1.40
N LEU A 282 -1.03 -10.04 -0.82
CA LEU A 282 -2.36 -9.49 -0.51
C LEU A 282 -3.28 -9.48 -1.74
N MET A 283 -2.74 -9.15 -2.91
CA MET A 283 -3.49 -9.17 -4.17
C MET A 283 -3.87 -10.59 -4.62
N GLY A 284 -2.98 -11.57 -4.43
CA GLY A 284 -3.25 -12.97 -4.77
C GLY A 284 -4.36 -13.57 -3.90
N VAL A 285 -4.27 -13.39 -2.58
CA VAL A 285 -5.30 -13.81 -1.62
C VAL A 285 -6.62 -13.08 -1.89
N GLY A 286 -6.56 -11.76 -2.12
CA GLY A 286 -7.72 -10.94 -2.46
C GLY A 286 -8.41 -11.43 -3.74
N ALA A 287 -7.66 -11.75 -4.79
CA ALA A 287 -8.22 -12.24 -6.05
C ALA A 287 -8.90 -13.61 -5.91
N GLN A 288 -8.32 -14.54 -5.13
CA GLN A 288 -8.96 -15.84 -4.85
C GLN A 288 -10.26 -15.66 -4.07
N SER A 289 -10.24 -14.83 -3.02
CA SER A 289 -11.41 -14.53 -2.22
C SER A 289 -12.50 -13.83 -3.04
N TYR A 290 -12.11 -12.90 -3.93
CA TYR A 290 -13.06 -12.21 -4.78
C TYR A 290 -13.62 -13.11 -5.89
N TYR A 291 -12.81 -14.04 -6.42
CA TYR A 291 -13.30 -15.06 -7.34
C TYR A 291 -14.37 -15.92 -6.68
N ARG A 292 -14.12 -16.44 -5.47
CA ARG A 292 -15.11 -17.19 -4.68
C ARG A 292 -16.36 -16.36 -4.42
N TYR A 293 -16.19 -15.11 -3.98
CA TYR A 293 -17.30 -14.18 -3.72
C TYR A 293 -18.25 -14.02 -4.93
N LEU A 294 -17.72 -14.05 -6.16
CA LEU A 294 -18.48 -13.88 -7.40
C LEU A 294 -19.01 -15.18 -8.02
N THR A 295 -18.54 -16.34 -7.56
CA THR A 295 -18.83 -17.64 -8.20
C THR A 295 -19.50 -18.65 -7.27
N GLU A 296 -19.24 -18.58 -5.97
CA GLU A 296 -19.81 -19.49 -4.99
C GLU A 296 -21.22 -19.05 -4.58
N PRO A 297 -22.16 -19.99 -4.39
CA PRO A 297 -23.46 -19.69 -3.82
C PRO A 297 -23.35 -19.06 -2.43
N VAL A 298 -24.33 -18.23 -2.09
CA VAL A 298 -24.46 -17.68 -0.73
C VAL A 298 -25.26 -18.66 0.12
N THR A 299 -24.80 -18.97 1.34
CA THR A 299 -25.56 -19.76 2.31
C THR A 299 -25.98 -18.87 3.47
N LEU A 300 -27.28 -18.70 3.66
CA LEU A 300 -27.84 -17.97 4.79
C LEU A 300 -27.86 -18.87 6.02
N LYS A 301 -27.51 -18.30 7.17
CA LYS A 301 -27.57 -19.00 8.46
C LYS A 301 -29.00 -19.13 8.99
N GLU A 302 -29.86 -18.22 8.57
CA GLU A 302 -31.24 -18.06 9.04
C GLU A 302 -32.13 -17.70 7.83
N PRO A 303 -33.45 -17.90 7.89
CA PRO A 303 -34.40 -17.49 6.85
C PRO A 303 -34.55 -15.95 6.80
N ARG A 304 -33.43 -15.25 6.62
CA ARG A 304 -33.32 -13.79 6.59
C ARG A 304 -32.15 -13.38 5.71
N ILE A 305 -32.41 -12.43 4.80
CA ILE A 305 -31.42 -11.81 3.93
C ILE A 305 -31.02 -10.49 4.57
N THR A 306 -29.73 -10.31 4.79
CA THR A 306 -29.15 -9.04 5.23
C THR A 306 -28.15 -8.52 4.19
N GLY A 307 -27.82 -7.23 4.24
CA GLY A 307 -26.85 -6.61 3.33
C GLY A 307 -25.51 -7.33 3.20
N TYR A 308 -25.06 -8.04 4.23
CA TYR A 308 -23.82 -8.83 4.22
C TYR A 308 -23.83 -9.99 3.21
N TYR A 309 -25.01 -10.55 2.94
CA TYR A 309 -25.19 -11.68 2.03
C TYR A 309 -25.38 -11.28 0.58
N LEU A 310 -25.62 -9.99 0.32
CA LEU A 310 -25.91 -9.53 -1.02
C LEU A 310 -24.68 -9.53 -1.92
N ARG A 311 -24.98 -9.78 -3.19
CA ARG A 311 -24.06 -9.70 -4.31
C ARG A 311 -24.64 -8.73 -5.33
N PRO A 312 -23.80 -7.95 -6.04
CA PRO A 312 -24.26 -7.06 -7.10
C PRO A 312 -24.77 -7.84 -8.33
N GLU A 313 -24.46 -9.13 -8.40
CA GLU A 313 -24.86 -10.04 -9.46
C GLU A 313 -25.88 -11.04 -8.92
N MET A 314 -26.77 -11.52 -9.80
CA MET A 314 -27.76 -12.53 -9.46
C MET A 314 -27.08 -13.84 -9.06
N THR A 315 -27.09 -14.14 -7.76
CA THR A 315 -26.31 -15.22 -7.16
C THR A 315 -27.25 -16.24 -6.53
N PRO A 316 -27.04 -17.56 -6.75
CA PRO A 316 -27.78 -18.59 -6.04
C PRO A 316 -27.56 -18.46 -4.54
N THR A 317 -28.65 -18.31 -3.79
CA THR A 317 -28.70 -18.18 -2.35
C THR A 317 -29.48 -19.35 -1.77
N ARG A 318 -28.90 -20.01 -0.77
CA ARG A 318 -29.44 -21.19 -0.11
C ARG A 318 -29.76 -20.88 1.34
N VAL A 319 -30.88 -21.41 1.83
CA VAL A 319 -31.23 -21.37 3.24
C VAL A 319 -31.94 -22.64 3.68
N ASN A 320 -31.59 -23.12 4.87
CA ASN A 320 -32.26 -24.25 5.48
C ASN A 320 -33.60 -23.79 6.07
N ILE A 321 -34.69 -24.36 5.56
CA ILE A 321 -36.07 -24.10 6.02
C ILE A 321 -36.75 -25.36 6.54
N ALA A 322 -35.98 -26.39 6.89
CA ALA A 322 -36.48 -27.72 7.24
C ALA A 322 -37.49 -27.72 8.39
N ASN A 323 -37.34 -26.78 9.33
CA ASN A 323 -38.24 -26.63 10.47
C ASN A 323 -39.54 -25.88 10.13
N MET A 324 -39.61 -25.25 8.96
CA MET A 324 -40.77 -24.53 8.45
C MET A 324 -41.67 -25.40 7.55
N LEU A 325 -41.25 -26.64 7.29
CA LEU A 325 -41.96 -27.60 6.44
C LEU A 325 -42.63 -28.69 7.30
N ASN A 326 -43.94 -28.83 7.18
CA ASN A 326 -44.78 -29.80 7.89
C ASN A 326 -45.48 -30.77 6.90
N GLY A 327 -44.66 -31.56 6.20
CA GLY A 327 -45.09 -32.62 5.30
C GLY A 327 -45.44 -32.16 3.87
N PRO A 328 -45.97 -33.04 3.03
CA PRO A 328 -46.39 -32.68 1.67
C PRO A 328 -47.45 -31.57 1.66
N GLY A 329 -47.43 -30.72 0.65
CA GLY A 329 -48.39 -29.62 0.47
C GLY A 329 -47.87 -28.49 -0.41
N ASN A 330 -48.71 -27.48 -0.62
CA ASN A 330 -48.30 -26.22 -1.23
C ASN A 330 -47.78 -25.29 -0.15
N TYR A 331 -46.68 -24.60 -0.44
CA TYR A 331 -46.03 -23.68 0.46
C TYR A 331 -45.90 -22.32 -0.21
N LYS A 332 -46.47 -21.30 0.43
CA LYS A 332 -46.26 -19.91 0.08
C LYS A 332 -44.94 -19.44 0.70
N ILE A 333 -44.02 -19.00 -0.15
CA ILE A 333 -42.73 -18.41 0.19
C ILE A 333 -42.85 -16.90 0.01
N THR A 334 -42.82 -16.16 1.11
CA THR A 334 -42.90 -14.69 1.12
C THR A 334 -41.56 -14.10 1.54
N PHE A 335 -41.01 -13.25 0.69
CA PHE A 335 -39.85 -12.41 0.95
C PHE A 335 -40.30 -11.04 1.43
N LYS A 336 -40.45 -10.89 2.75
CA LYS A 336 -40.92 -9.67 3.39
C LYS A 336 -39.76 -8.68 3.52
N MET A 337 -39.77 -7.62 2.73
CA MET A 337 -38.76 -6.56 2.79
C MET A 337 -39.05 -5.63 3.97
N ASN A 338 -38.12 -5.54 4.91
CA ASN A 338 -38.18 -4.61 6.04
C ASN A 338 -37.47 -3.30 5.72
N SER A 339 -36.33 -3.36 5.01
CA SER A 339 -35.58 -2.21 4.50
C SER A 339 -34.78 -2.55 3.25
N GLY A 340 -34.40 -1.52 2.47
CA GLY A 340 -33.61 -1.68 1.26
C GLY A 340 -34.36 -2.37 0.11
N GLY A 341 -33.61 -2.86 -0.88
CA GLY A 341 -34.17 -3.65 -1.98
C GLY A 341 -33.22 -4.72 -2.51
N CYS A 342 -33.76 -5.88 -2.84
CA CYS A 342 -33.09 -6.89 -3.65
C CYS A 342 -34.07 -7.47 -4.69
N SER A 343 -33.53 -7.94 -5.81
CA SER A 343 -34.26 -8.78 -6.76
C SER A 343 -34.15 -10.23 -6.34
N ILE A 344 -35.27 -10.94 -6.47
CA ILE A 344 -35.40 -12.35 -6.12
C ILE A 344 -36.12 -13.05 -7.25
N ARG A 345 -35.61 -14.22 -7.64
CA ARG A 345 -36.20 -15.06 -8.67
C ARG A 345 -35.89 -16.53 -8.45
N ASN A 346 -36.57 -17.38 -9.21
CA ASN A 346 -36.32 -18.82 -9.29
C ASN A 346 -36.24 -19.54 -7.94
N PRO A 347 -37.14 -19.27 -6.97
CA PRO A 347 -37.20 -20.07 -5.77
C PRO A 347 -37.52 -21.52 -6.11
N ARG A 348 -36.83 -22.43 -5.44
CA ARG A 348 -36.91 -23.88 -5.66
C ARG A 348 -36.51 -24.62 -4.39
N PHE A 349 -37.13 -25.76 -4.17
CA PHE A 349 -36.70 -26.70 -3.14
C PHE A 349 -35.61 -27.61 -3.68
N MET A 350 -34.49 -27.69 -2.95
CA MET A 350 -33.35 -28.53 -3.33
C MET A 350 -32.92 -29.45 -2.19
N ARG A 351 -32.52 -30.67 -2.55
CA ARG A 351 -31.83 -31.61 -1.65
C ARG A 351 -30.45 -31.90 -2.22
N GLY A 352 -29.41 -31.32 -1.60
CA GLY A 352 -28.05 -31.37 -2.14
C GLY A 352 -27.97 -30.63 -3.48
N THR A 353 -27.78 -31.36 -4.58
CA THR A 353 -27.78 -30.84 -5.96
C THR A 353 -29.07 -31.15 -6.73
N ARG A 354 -29.99 -31.94 -6.17
CA ARG A 354 -31.24 -32.34 -6.82
C ARG A 354 -32.34 -31.32 -6.57
N VAL A 355 -33.05 -30.92 -7.63
CA VAL A 355 -34.27 -30.13 -7.54
C VAL A 355 -35.43 -31.04 -7.12
N VAL A 356 -36.11 -30.67 -6.03
CA VAL A 356 -37.28 -31.38 -5.47
C VAL A 356 -38.57 -30.73 -5.96
N SER A 357 -38.57 -29.41 -6.08
CA SER A 357 -39.70 -28.62 -6.57
C SER A 357 -39.18 -27.30 -7.11
N GLU A 358 -39.77 -26.82 -8.19
CA GLU A 358 -39.47 -25.53 -8.79
C GLU A 358 -40.72 -24.92 -9.40
N LEU A 359 -40.69 -23.61 -9.63
CA LEU A 359 -41.78 -22.91 -10.30
C LEU A 359 -41.93 -23.36 -11.76
N PRO A 360 -43.12 -23.25 -12.36
CA PRO A 360 -43.28 -23.34 -13.82
C PRO A 360 -42.35 -22.37 -14.56
N ARG A 361 -41.84 -22.77 -15.73
CA ARG A 361 -40.87 -21.96 -16.52
C ARG A 361 -41.34 -20.55 -16.85
N ASP A 362 -42.63 -20.34 -17.04
CA ASP A 362 -43.24 -19.03 -17.33
C ASP A 362 -43.38 -18.14 -16.08
N GLN A 363 -43.06 -18.67 -14.90
CA GLN A 363 -43.00 -17.97 -13.62
C GLN A 363 -41.57 -17.88 -13.06
N GLN A 364 -40.66 -18.75 -13.52
CA GLN A 364 -39.22 -18.57 -13.36
C GLN A 364 -38.83 -17.21 -13.97
N ASP A 365 -37.98 -16.44 -13.29
CA ASP A 365 -37.51 -15.09 -13.66
C ASP A 365 -38.50 -13.92 -13.55
N LYS A 366 -39.74 -14.15 -13.10
CA LYS A 366 -40.61 -13.04 -12.69
C LYS A 366 -40.18 -12.55 -11.30
N ASN A 367 -39.72 -11.29 -11.23
CA ASN A 367 -39.35 -10.65 -9.96
C ASN A 367 -40.61 -10.42 -9.12
N GLY A 368 -40.89 -11.36 -8.20
CA GLY A 368 -41.96 -11.30 -7.21
C GLY A 368 -41.42 -11.32 -5.79
N ARG A 369 -42.28 -11.07 -4.81
CA ARG A 369 -41.97 -11.24 -3.38
C ARG A 369 -42.71 -12.41 -2.75
N GLU A 370 -43.62 -13.03 -3.48
CA GLU A 370 -44.42 -14.16 -3.02
C GLU A 370 -44.45 -15.22 -4.12
N PHE A 371 -44.26 -16.47 -3.74
CA PHE A 371 -44.18 -17.59 -4.65
C PHE A 371 -44.81 -18.83 -4.01
N THR A 372 -45.47 -19.68 -4.78
CA THR A 372 -46.02 -20.94 -4.27
C THR A 372 -45.24 -22.12 -4.84
N LEU A 373 -44.67 -22.94 -3.97
CA LEU A 373 -43.94 -24.17 -4.32
C LEU A 373 -44.67 -25.40 -3.77
N ARG A 374 -44.79 -26.44 -4.57
CA ARG A 374 -45.41 -27.71 -4.16
C ARG A 374 -44.36 -28.70 -3.68
N LEU A 375 -44.48 -29.17 -2.44
CA LEU A 375 -43.67 -30.27 -1.90
C LEU A 375 -44.48 -31.57 -1.93
N SER A 376 -44.02 -32.55 -2.70
CA SER A 376 -44.77 -33.80 -2.91
C SER A 376 -44.42 -34.92 -1.91
N GLY A 377 -43.26 -34.84 -1.25
CA GLY A 377 -42.75 -35.87 -0.34
C GLY A 377 -42.55 -35.36 1.09
N SER A 378 -42.16 -36.26 1.99
CA SER A 378 -41.79 -35.94 3.38
C SER A 378 -40.35 -35.44 3.54
N GLU A 379 -39.63 -35.27 2.42
CA GLU A 379 -38.27 -34.74 2.43
C GLU A 379 -38.24 -33.32 3.00
N LYS A 380 -37.13 -32.98 3.68
CA LYS A 380 -36.85 -31.64 4.19
C LYS A 380 -35.77 -30.97 3.33
N PRO A 381 -36.14 -30.35 2.19
CA PRO A 381 -35.21 -29.65 1.31
C PRO A 381 -34.78 -28.30 1.89
N ASP A 382 -33.70 -27.76 1.34
CA ASP A 382 -33.35 -26.34 1.46
C ASP A 382 -34.18 -25.53 0.46
N LEU A 383 -34.42 -24.26 0.79
CA LEU A 383 -34.88 -23.28 -0.19
C LEU A 383 -33.65 -22.68 -0.89
N VAL A 384 -33.66 -22.70 -2.22
CA VAL A 384 -32.67 -22.02 -3.06
C VAL A 384 -33.40 -21.02 -3.94
N PHE A 385 -32.87 -19.82 -4.06
CA PHE A 385 -33.40 -18.75 -4.93
C PHE A 385 -32.23 -17.92 -5.43
N ASP A 386 -32.38 -17.23 -6.55
CA ASP A 386 -31.34 -16.32 -7.01
C ASP A 386 -31.62 -14.92 -6.49
N CYS A 387 -30.60 -14.26 -5.93
CA CYS A 387 -30.73 -12.96 -5.29
C CYS A 387 -29.69 -11.97 -5.83
N GLN A 388 -30.12 -10.73 -6.06
CA GLN A 388 -29.26 -9.61 -6.45
C GLN A 388 -29.61 -8.40 -5.59
N GLY A 389 -28.60 -7.76 -4.99
CA GLY A 389 -28.79 -6.55 -4.19
C GLY A 389 -28.97 -5.29 -5.05
N HIS A 390 -29.85 -4.38 -4.62
CA HIS A 390 -29.95 -3.01 -5.15
C HIS A 390 -29.42 -2.04 -4.11
N GLY A 391 -28.32 -1.34 -4.41
CA GLY A 391 -27.69 -0.41 -3.47
C GLY A 391 -26.77 -1.07 -2.44
N TRP A 392 -26.27 -0.27 -1.50
CA TRP A 392 -25.26 -0.67 -0.53
C TRP A 392 -25.90 -1.09 0.81
N PHE A 393 -25.59 -2.31 1.27
CA PHE A 393 -25.70 -2.85 2.64
C PHE A 393 -27.01 -2.72 3.46
N ASP A 394 -28.06 -2.05 2.99
CA ASP A 394 -29.25 -1.74 3.81
C ASP A 394 -30.42 -2.72 3.66
N VAL A 395 -30.21 -3.84 2.95
CA VAL A 395 -31.26 -4.85 2.80
C VAL A 395 -31.46 -5.62 4.08
N ASP A 396 -32.72 -5.66 4.48
CA ASP A 396 -33.24 -6.55 5.51
C ASP A 396 -34.53 -7.18 5.01
N CYS A 397 -34.53 -8.51 4.86
CA CYS A 397 -35.68 -9.24 4.34
C CYS A 397 -35.87 -10.57 5.05
N ASP A 398 -37.05 -10.76 5.64
CA ASP A 398 -37.44 -12.04 6.24
C ASP A 398 -37.98 -12.99 5.17
N ILE A 399 -37.61 -14.26 5.27
CA ILE A 399 -38.14 -15.34 4.45
C ILE A 399 -39.19 -16.09 5.26
N ILE A 400 -40.44 -15.93 4.89
CA ILE A 400 -41.58 -16.55 5.57
C ILE A 400 -42.06 -17.71 4.69
N VAL A 401 -42.25 -18.88 5.32
CA VAL A 401 -42.76 -20.08 4.67
C VAL A 401 -44.03 -20.49 5.37
N THR A 402 -45.14 -20.47 4.63
CA THR A 402 -46.48 -20.80 5.15
C THR A 402 -47.06 -21.94 4.32
N LYS A 403 -47.56 -22.99 4.96
CA LYS A 403 -48.31 -24.04 4.27
C LYS A 403 -49.71 -23.54 3.95
N GLU A 404 -50.13 -23.70 2.70
CA GLU A 404 -51.48 -23.38 2.21
C GLU A 404 -52.49 -24.48 2.53
#